data_AF-A0A5C5WSX4-F1
#
_entry.id   AF-A0A5C5WSX4-F1
#
_cell.length_a   1.000
_cell.length_b   1.000
_cell.length_c   1.000
_cell.angle_alpha   90.00
_cell.angle_beta   90.00
_cell.angle_gamma   90.00
#
_symmetry.space_group_name_H-M   'P 1'
#
loop_
_entity.id
_entity.type
_entity.pdbx_description
1 polymer ?
#
loop_
_entity_poly.entity_id
_entity_poly.type
_entity_poly.pdbx_seq_one_letter_code
_entity_poly.pdbx_strand_id
1 'polypeptide(L)'
;MLITPELDRRNRLLSFLFAGLAAIIGIGLAWISPWWILLALASPAIYVLARRNTKRRIRVASQPFPPAWRSALERHVQFYVALPKPDKRRFESLMQIFVDEVAITGIRTDVDDQTISLVAASAVIPIFGFEYWEYAGLGEVLIYPNRFGENFESSHPDTDHVLGMVGAGHLSGVMILSKPDLVAGFDISNDKRNVGIHEFSHLIDKADGSIDGIPATIPRDVVRPWIEWVGNELRSDATKLAPKRRHIDDYAFTNEAEYFAVLSEYFFESPSVLAAKAPQLYQMLEKIYRQDTRQRFRQVRRRRIGRNTPCPCGSGEKFKRCCRV
;
A
#
# COMPACT_ATOMS: atom_id res chain seq x y z
N MET A 1 -4.94 9.80 -0.61
CA MET A 1 -6.18 9.05 -0.41
C MET A 1 -7.01 9.68 0.71
N LEU A 2 -6.58 9.67 1.98
CA LEU A 2 -7.37 10.33 3.04
C LEU A 2 -7.51 11.84 2.82
N ILE A 3 -8.73 12.34 3.03
CA ILE A 3 -9.04 13.76 2.97
C ILE A 3 -9.01 14.34 4.39
N THR A 4 -7.98 15.11 4.71
CA THR A 4 -7.91 15.86 5.97
C THR A 4 -8.82 17.09 5.90
N PRO A 5 -9.22 17.69 7.05
CA PRO A 5 -9.98 18.94 7.04
C PRO A 5 -9.28 20.09 6.30
N GLU A 6 -7.95 20.13 6.35
CA GLU A 6 -7.13 21.11 5.63
C GLU A 6 -7.17 20.86 4.11
N LEU A 7 -7.05 19.60 3.67
CA LEU A 7 -7.21 19.26 2.26
C LEU A 7 -8.62 19.55 1.75
N ASP A 8 -9.66 19.25 2.53
CA ASP A 8 -11.03 19.60 2.17
C ASP A 8 -11.19 21.12 2.03
N ARG A 9 -10.61 21.90 2.96
CA ARG A 9 -10.63 23.37 2.89
C ARG A 9 -9.91 23.88 1.65
N ARG A 10 -8.70 23.39 1.36
CA ARG A 10 -7.93 23.77 0.16
C ARG A 10 -8.69 23.40 -1.12
N ASN A 11 -9.24 22.21 -1.19
CA ASN A 11 -10.04 21.77 -2.34
C ASN A 11 -11.31 22.61 -2.50
N ARG A 12 -11.99 23.03 -1.41
CA ARG A 12 -13.09 24.01 -1.48
C ARG A 12 -12.64 25.33 -2.09
N LEU A 13 -11.55 25.89 -1.60
CA LEU A 13 -11.03 27.19 -2.06
C LEU A 13 -10.66 27.12 -3.55
N LEU A 14 -9.89 26.11 -3.96
CA LEU A 14 -9.53 25.90 -5.36
C LEU A 14 -10.76 25.71 -6.25
N SER A 15 -11.75 24.92 -5.80
CA SER A 15 -12.99 24.70 -6.55
C SER A 15 -13.79 26.00 -6.72
N PHE A 16 -13.83 26.86 -5.69
CA PHE A 16 -14.45 28.18 -5.79
C PHE A 16 -13.69 29.10 -6.73
N LEU A 17 -12.35 29.10 -6.70
CA LEU A 17 -11.53 29.89 -7.61
C LEU A 17 -11.73 29.47 -9.07
N PHE A 18 -11.71 28.17 -9.37
CA PHE A 18 -11.96 27.68 -10.73
C PHE A 18 -13.36 28.01 -11.24
N ALA A 19 -14.39 27.79 -10.42
CA ALA A 19 -15.75 28.13 -10.76
C ALA A 19 -15.93 29.64 -10.96
N GLY A 20 -15.35 30.46 -10.07
CA GLY A 20 -15.36 31.92 -10.17
C GLY A 20 -14.64 32.44 -11.41
N LEU A 21 -13.47 31.89 -11.73
CA LEU A 21 -12.72 32.22 -12.95
C LEU A 21 -13.52 31.89 -14.21
N ALA A 22 -14.15 30.71 -14.27
CA ALA A 22 -15.03 30.33 -15.38
C ALA A 22 -16.21 31.29 -15.53
N ALA A 23 -16.80 31.74 -14.42
CA ALA A 23 -17.87 32.73 -14.44
C ALA A 23 -17.40 34.09 -14.97
N ILE A 24 -16.26 34.60 -14.47
CA ILE A 24 -15.70 35.88 -14.90
C ILE A 24 -15.33 35.84 -16.40
N ILE A 25 -14.68 34.77 -16.85
CA ILE A 25 -14.31 34.59 -18.27
C ILE A 25 -15.58 34.49 -19.13
N GLY A 26 -16.57 33.70 -18.71
CA GLY A 26 -17.83 33.57 -19.43
C GLY A 26 -18.57 34.90 -19.60
N ILE A 27 -18.62 35.72 -18.55
CA ILE A 27 -19.23 37.06 -18.60
C ILE A 27 -18.39 38.02 -19.46
N GLY A 28 -17.07 38.01 -19.33
CA GLY A 28 -16.17 38.88 -20.09
C GLY A 28 -16.21 38.61 -21.59
N LEU A 29 -16.25 37.34 -22.00
CA LEU A 29 -16.33 36.94 -23.40
C LEU A 29 -17.75 37.04 -23.99
N ALA A 30 -18.79 37.18 -23.15
CA ALA A 30 -20.17 37.37 -23.61
C ALA A 30 -20.34 38.65 -24.44
N TRP A 31 -19.49 39.66 -24.19
CA TRP A 31 -19.42 40.90 -24.98
C TRP A 31 -18.94 40.67 -26.43
N ILE A 32 -18.16 39.62 -26.66
CA ILE A 32 -17.67 39.23 -27.99
C ILE A 32 -18.68 38.30 -28.67
N SER A 33 -19.25 37.34 -27.93
CA SER A 33 -20.29 36.44 -28.42
C SER A 33 -21.20 35.98 -27.29
N PRO A 34 -22.54 36.12 -27.41
CA PRO A 34 -23.49 35.79 -26.34
C PRO A 34 -23.40 34.36 -25.82
N TRP A 35 -22.92 33.41 -26.65
CA TRP A 35 -22.82 31.99 -26.29
C TRP A 35 -21.88 31.73 -25.10
N TRP A 36 -20.94 32.62 -24.81
CA TRP A 36 -20.03 32.49 -23.66
C TRP A 36 -20.72 32.61 -22.30
N ILE A 37 -21.95 33.15 -22.25
CA ILE A 37 -22.73 33.19 -21.00
C ILE A 37 -23.02 31.78 -20.45
N LEU A 38 -23.06 30.76 -21.32
CA LEU A 38 -23.24 29.37 -20.92
C LEU A 38 -22.11 28.89 -20.01
N LEU A 39 -20.87 29.38 -20.19
CA LEU A 39 -19.75 29.04 -19.31
C LEU A 39 -19.96 29.61 -17.90
N ALA A 40 -20.53 30.82 -17.81
CA ALA A 40 -20.85 31.41 -16.51
C ALA A 40 -22.00 30.67 -15.82
N LEU A 41 -23.03 30.26 -16.58
CA LEU A 41 -24.11 29.42 -16.06
C LEU A 41 -23.64 28.01 -15.66
N ALA A 42 -22.58 27.49 -16.28
CA ALA A 42 -21.97 26.21 -15.92
C ALA A 42 -21.08 26.26 -14.67
N SER A 43 -20.74 27.45 -14.14
CA SER A 43 -19.86 27.63 -12.98
C SER A 43 -20.26 26.81 -11.72
N PRO A 44 -21.55 26.71 -11.32
CA PRO A 44 -21.96 25.85 -10.22
C PRO A 44 -21.70 24.37 -10.49
N ALA A 45 -21.88 23.92 -11.74
CA ALA A 45 -21.60 22.55 -12.14
C ALA A 45 -20.08 22.27 -12.10
N ILE A 46 -19.24 23.22 -12.53
CA ILE A 46 -17.78 23.14 -12.41
C ILE A 46 -17.36 22.98 -10.94
N TYR A 47 -17.95 23.77 -10.02
CA TYR A 47 -17.70 23.62 -8.58
C TYR A 47 -18.07 22.22 -8.08
N VAL A 48 -19.25 21.71 -8.43
CA VAL A 48 -19.71 20.38 -7.99
C VAL A 48 -18.81 19.27 -8.54
N LEU A 49 -18.42 19.34 -9.81
CA LEU A 49 -17.54 18.37 -10.45
C LEU A 49 -16.13 18.39 -9.83
N ALA A 50 -15.55 19.57 -9.60
CA ALA A 50 -14.24 19.72 -8.95
C ALA A 50 -14.22 19.14 -7.52
N ARG A 51 -15.37 19.16 -6.83
CA ARG A 51 -15.55 18.62 -5.48
C ARG A 51 -15.93 17.14 -5.44
N ARG A 52 -16.29 16.53 -6.57
CA ARG A 52 -16.94 15.21 -6.63
C ARG A 52 -16.09 14.13 -5.98
N ASN A 53 -14.82 14.03 -6.33
CA ASN A 53 -13.92 12.98 -5.81
C ASN A 53 -13.67 13.17 -4.31
N THR A 54 -13.40 14.39 -3.86
CA THR A 54 -13.20 14.71 -2.44
C THR A 54 -14.44 14.36 -1.61
N LYS A 55 -15.64 14.76 -2.07
CA LYS A 55 -16.89 14.42 -1.39
C LYS A 55 -17.18 12.92 -1.40
N ARG A 56 -16.86 12.20 -2.48
CA ARG A 56 -16.98 10.74 -2.58
C ARG A 56 -16.09 10.07 -1.53
N ARG A 57 -14.80 10.40 -1.49
CA ARG A 57 -13.83 9.88 -0.49
C ARG A 57 -14.28 10.14 0.95
N ILE A 58 -14.76 11.36 1.26
CA ILE A 58 -15.29 11.69 2.60
C ILE A 58 -16.50 10.82 2.95
N ARG A 59 -17.44 10.65 2.01
CA ARG A 59 -18.64 9.81 2.21
C ARG A 59 -18.26 8.35 2.44
N VAL A 60 -17.34 7.81 1.65
CA VAL A 60 -16.89 6.42 1.74
C VAL A 60 -16.19 6.18 3.08
N ALA A 61 -15.27 7.06 3.47
CA ALA A 61 -14.54 6.95 4.73
C ALA A 61 -15.43 7.14 5.98
N SER A 62 -16.64 7.70 5.85
CA SER A 62 -17.60 7.84 6.96
C SER A 62 -18.59 6.68 7.06
N GLN A 63 -18.62 5.79 6.06
CA GLN A 63 -19.45 4.59 6.14
C GLN A 63 -18.91 3.61 7.18
N PRO A 64 -19.78 2.81 7.83
CA PRO A 64 -19.34 1.75 8.72
C PRO A 64 -18.40 0.78 8.01
N PHE A 65 -17.26 0.48 8.62
CA PHE A 65 -16.31 -0.48 8.06
C PHE A 65 -16.87 -1.91 8.14
N PRO A 66 -16.89 -2.67 7.02
CA PRO A 66 -17.47 -4.01 6.96
C PRO A 66 -16.90 -4.97 8.02
N PRO A 67 -17.76 -5.69 8.79
CA PRO A 67 -17.28 -6.61 9.82
C PRO A 67 -16.46 -7.79 9.28
N ALA A 68 -16.80 -8.29 8.09
CA ALA A 68 -16.05 -9.37 7.43
C ALA A 68 -14.62 -8.94 7.10
N TRP A 69 -14.44 -7.72 6.58
CA TRP A 69 -13.12 -7.17 6.30
C TRP A 69 -12.30 -7.01 7.58
N ARG A 70 -12.92 -6.49 8.65
CA ARG A 70 -12.24 -6.37 9.95
C ARG A 70 -11.77 -7.72 10.47
N SER A 71 -12.62 -8.74 10.35
CA SER A 71 -12.30 -10.09 10.78
C SER A 71 -11.11 -10.68 9.99
N ALA A 72 -11.06 -10.43 8.68
CA ALA A 72 -9.92 -10.84 7.85
C ALA A 72 -8.63 -10.10 8.26
N LEU A 73 -8.69 -8.79 8.47
CA LEU A 73 -7.53 -8.00 8.92
C LEU A 73 -7.00 -8.44 10.29
N GLU A 74 -7.89 -8.71 11.24
CA GLU A 74 -7.51 -9.15 12.59
C GLU A 74 -6.89 -10.54 12.60
N ARG A 75 -7.27 -11.39 11.64
CA ARG A 75 -6.76 -12.76 11.52
C ARG A 75 -5.44 -12.83 10.78
N HIS A 76 -5.33 -12.16 9.63
CA HIS A 76 -4.23 -12.37 8.69
C HIS A 76 -3.20 -11.23 8.70
N VAL A 77 -3.62 -9.98 8.97
CA VAL A 77 -2.75 -8.81 8.75
C VAL A 77 -2.10 -8.37 10.06
N GLN A 78 -0.90 -8.89 10.34
CA GLN A 78 -0.18 -8.57 11.59
C GLN A 78 0.11 -7.08 11.76
N PHE A 79 0.37 -6.38 10.66
CA PHE A 79 0.55 -4.93 10.66
C PHE A 79 -0.68 -4.21 11.24
N TYR A 80 -1.90 -4.57 10.80
CA TYR A 80 -3.15 -4.01 11.30
C TYR A 80 -3.37 -4.33 12.78
N VAL A 81 -3.11 -5.57 13.19
CA VAL A 81 -3.18 -5.98 14.61
C VAL A 81 -2.23 -5.15 15.48
N ALA A 82 -1.10 -4.71 14.92
CA ALA A 82 -0.14 -3.87 15.61
C ALA A 82 -0.58 -2.43 15.84
N LEU A 83 -1.56 -1.95 15.10
CA LEU A 83 -1.98 -0.56 15.16
C LEU A 83 -2.75 -0.24 16.46
N PRO A 84 -2.51 0.93 17.07
CA PRO A 84 -3.40 1.47 18.10
C PRO A 84 -4.78 1.80 17.50
N LYS A 85 -5.81 1.91 18.36
CA LYS A 85 -7.20 2.19 17.93
C LYS A 85 -7.36 3.37 16.94
N PRO A 86 -6.74 4.55 17.13
CA PRO A 86 -6.85 5.64 16.14
C PRO A 86 -6.25 5.26 14.78
N ASP A 87 -5.08 4.62 14.78
CA ASP A 87 -4.40 4.17 13.56
C ASP A 87 -5.21 3.08 12.83
N LYS A 88 -5.89 2.18 13.56
CA LYS A 88 -6.79 1.20 12.96
C LYS A 88 -7.93 1.87 12.19
N ARG A 89 -8.56 2.90 12.76
CA ARG A 89 -9.62 3.67 12.06
C ARG A 89 -9.06 4.33 10.79
N ARG A 90 -7.86 4.90 10.88
CA ARG A 90 -7.18 5.49 9.72
C ARG A 90 -6.92 4.46 8.63
N PHE A 91 -6.45 3.27 9.01
CA PHE A 91 -6.21 2.14 8.10
C PHE A 91 -7.51 1.67 7.43
N GLU A 92 -8.58 1.49 8.20
CA GLU A 92 -9.92 1.13 7.71
C GLU A 92 -10.44 2.15 6.68
N SER A 93 -10.34 3.46 6.97
CA SER A 93 -10.75 4.50 6.03
C SER A 93 -9.89 4.54 4.76
N LEU A 94 -8.58 4.27 4.84
CA LEU A 94 -7.72 4.16 3.67
C LEU A 94 -8.15 2.99 2.78
N MET A 95 -8.45 1.84 3.37
CA MET A 95 -8.93 0.67 2.62
C MET A 95 -10.27 0.93 1.95
N GLN A 96 -11.24 1.54 2.64
CA GLN A 96 -12.54 1.85 2.05
C GLN A 96 -12.39 2.75 0.81
N ILE A 97 -11.52 3.76 0.89
CA ILE A 97 -11.23 4.63 -0.25
C ILE A 97 -10.56 3.83 -1.38
N PHE A 98 -9.58 2.99 -1.05
CA PHE A 98 -8.89 2.18 -2.04
C PHE A 98 -9.86 1.24 -2.79
N VAL A 99 -10.70 0.50 -2.08
CA VAL A 99 -11.67 -0.44 -2.68
C VAL A 99 -12.77 0.28 -3.47
N ASP A 100 -13.11 1.53 -3.12
CA ASP A 100 -14.07 2.34 -3.88
C ASP A 100 -13.48 2.90 -5.20
N GLU A 101 -12.16 3.07 -5.26
CA GLU A 101 -11.47 3.69 -6.40
C GLU A 101 -10.76 2.69 -7.32
N VAL A 102 -10.37 1.53 -6.79
CA VAL A 102 -9.65 0.47 -7.51
C VAL A 102 -10.51 -0.78 -7.54
N ALA A 103 -10.91 -1.22 -8.74
CA ALA A 103 -11.66 -2.45 -8.92
C ALA A 103 -10.81 -3.67 -8.53
N ILE A 104 -11.40 -4.68 -7.91
CA ILE A 104 -10.73 -5.96 -7.60
C ILE A 104 -11.54 -7.05 -8.29
N THR A 105 -10.97 -7.63 -9.35
CA THR A 105 -11.68 -8.54 -10.26
C THR A 105 -11.02 -9.90 -10.27
N GLY A 106 -11.81 -10.95 -10.05
CA GLY A 106 -11.33 -12.33 -10.11
C GLY A 106 -11.40 -12.88 -11.53
N ILE A 107 -10.26 -13.35 -12.06
CA ILE A 107 -10.20 -14.02 -13.35
C ILE A 107 -10.20 -15.52 -13.10
N ARG A 108 -11.36 -16.17 -13.35
CA ARG A 108 -11.56 -17.62 -13.09
C ARG A 108 -11.33 -18.00 -11.61
N THR A 109 -11.56 -17.06 -10.71
CA THR A 109 -11.53 -17.25 -9.27
C THR A 109 -12.47 -16.26 -8.60
N ASP A 110 -12.98 -16.61 -7.42
CA ASP A 110 -13.85 -15.73 -6.66
C ASP A 110 -13.04 -14.70 -5.85
N VAL A 111 -13.58 -13.48 -5.76
CA VAL A 111 -13.06 -12.40 -4.91
C VAL A 111 -13.95 -12.26 -3.70
N ASP A 112 -13.60 -12.99 -2.63
CA ASP A 112 -14.28 -12.94 -1.35
C ASP A 112 -13.79 -11.77 -0.48
N ASP A 113 -14.48 -11.52 0.65
CA ASP A 113 -14.14 -10.46 1.60
C ASP A 113 -12.71 -10.56 2.15
N GLN A 114 -12.17 -11.77 2.29
CA GLN A 114 -10.78 -11.97 2.70
C GLN A 114 -9.84 -11.46 1.62
N THR A 115 -10.05 -11.87 0.36
CA THR A 115 -9.26 -11.45 -0.80
C THR A 115 -9.26 -9.94 -0.94
N ILE A 116 -10.43 -9.30 -0.89
CA ILE A 116 -10.57 -7.83 -0.92
C ILE A 116 -9.74 -7.20 0.20
N SER A 117 -9.83 -7.75 1.41
CA SER A 117 -9.12 -7.22 2.57
C SER A 117 -7.61 -7.36 2.45
N LEU A 118 -7.10 -8.48 1.90
CA LEU A 118 -5.67 -8.71 1.71
C LEU A 118 -5.10 -7.80 0.63
N VAL A 119 -5.77 -7.67 -0.53
CA VAL A 119 -5.35 -6.73 -1.59
C VAL A 119 -5.30 -5.30 -1.05
N ALA A 120 -6.38 -4.85 -0.41
CA ALA A 120 -6.44 -3.50 0.14
C ALA A 120 -5.43 -3.29 1.28
N ALA A 121 -5.13 -4.32 2.08
CA ALA A 121 -4.06 -4.23 3.08
C ALA A 121 -2.68 -4.10 2.44
N SER A 122 -2.38 -4.87 1.39
CA SER A 122 -1.13 -4.76 0.62
C SER A 122 -0.94 -3.36 0.03
N ALA A 123 -2.03 -2.73 -0.43
CA ALA A 123 -2.00 -1.35 -0.92
C ALA A 123 -1.78 -0.34 0.22
N VAL A 124 -2.41 -0.53 1.38
CA VAL A 124 -2.41 0.48 2.45
C VAL A 124 -1.14 0.41 3.31
N ILE A 125 -0.55 -0.76 3.53
CA ILE A 125 0.62 -0.94 4.42
C ILE A 125 1.81 -0.06 3.99
N PRO A 126 2.28 -0.10 2.73
CA PRO A 126 3.46 0.65 2.32
C PRO A 126 3.26 2.16 2.45
N ILE A 127 2.06 2.64 2.13
CA ILE A 127 1.76 4.08 2.10
C ILE A 127 1.31 4.65 3.45
N PHE A 128 1.16 3.82 4.48
CA PHE A 128 0.55 4.22 5.74
C PHE A 128 1.32 5.35 6.45
N GLY A 129 2.63 5.45 6.26
CA GLY A 129 3.45 6.54 6.80
C GLY A 129 3.28 7.88 6.07
N PHE A 130 2.69 7.91 4.89
CA PHE A 130 2.49 9.14 4.12
C PHE A 130 1.20 9.84 4.52
N GLU A 131 1.28 11.17 4.70
CA GLU A 131 0.10 12.00 4.95
C GLU A 131 -0.75 12.18 3.69
N TYR A 132 -0.06 12.37 2.56
CA TYR A 132 -0.67 12.69 1.26
C TYR A 132 -0.09 11.77 0.20
N TRP A 133 -0.79 10.68 -0.09
CA TRP A 133 -0.39 9.73 -1.11
C TRP A 133 -1.59 9.07 -1.79
N GLU A 134 -1.51 8.81 -3.09
CA GLU A 134 -2.49 8.03 -3.85
C GLU A 134 -1.81 7.25 -4.98
N TYR A 135 -2.38 6.10 -5.34
CA TYR A 135 -1.92 5.30 -6.47
C TYR A 135 -2.44 5.89 -7.77
N ALA A 136 -1.77 6.94 -8.26
CA ALA A 136 -2.11 7.55 -9.52
C ALA A 136 -1.98 6.53 -10.66
N GLY A 137 -3.07 6.31 -11.39
CA GLY A 137 -3.08 5.44 -12.56
C GLY A 137 -3.43 3.98 -12.30
N LEU A 138 -3.51 3.50 -11.06
CA LEU A 138 -4.03 2.15 -10.78
C LEU A 138 -5.57 2.20 -10.79
N GLY A 139 -6.19 1.51 -11.74
CA GLY A 139 -7.65 1.39 -11.87
C GLY A 139 -8.19 0.02 -11.45
N GLU A 140 -7.40 -1.04 -11.58
CA GLU A 140 -7.88 -2.40 -11.33
C GLU A 140 -6.77 -3.34 -10.82
N VAL A 141 -7.14 -4.27 -9.95
CA VAL A 141 -6.33 -5.40 -9.50
C VAL A 141 -7.02 -6.69 -9.93
N LEU A 142 -6.36 -7.48 -10.78
CA LEU A 142 -6.81 -8.78 -11.25
C LEU A 142 -6.27 -9.89 -10.35
N ILE A 143 -7.16 -10.76 -9.89
CA ILE A 143 -6.84 -11.89 -9.04
C ILE A 143 -6.96 -13.17 -9.85
N TYR A 144 -5.87 -13.94 -9.95
CA TYR A 144 -5.83 -15.21 -10.67
C TYR A 144 -5.80 -16.41 -9.71
N PRO A 145 -6.35 -17.58 -10.09
CA PRO A 145 -6.38 -18.77 -9.23
C PRO A 145 -4.99 -19.36 -8.98
N ASN A 146 -4.05 -19.15 -9.90
CA ASN A 146 -2.68 -19.69 -9.87
C ASN A 146 -1.69 -18.63 -10.37
N ARG A 147 -0.40 -18.96 -10.28
CA ARG A 147 0.69 -18.25 -10.97
C ARG A 147 0.47 -18.25 -12.49
N PHE A 148 1.08 -17.30 -13.17
CA PHE A 148 0.93 -17.12 -14.62
C PHE A 148 2.29 -16.90 -15.29
N GLY A 149 2.36 -17.12 -16.60
CA GLY A 149 3.51 -16.75 -17.42
C GLY A 149 3.47 -15.28 -17.84
N GLU A 150 4.59 -14.75 -18.36
CA GLU A 150 4.72 -13.35 -18.81
C GLU A 150 3.65 -12.90 -19.84
N ASN A 151 3.07 -13.84 -20.58
CA ASN A 151 2.01 -13.60 -21.58
C ASN A 151 0.58 -13.74 -21.01
N PHE A 152 0.40 -13.76 -19.69
CA PHE A 152 -0.91 -13.91 -19.01
C PHE A 152 -1.63 -15.25 -19.28
N GLU A 153 -0.93 -16.22 -19.87
CA GLU A 153 -1.40 -17.59 -20.00
C GLU A 153 -1.21 -18.32 -18.66
N SER A 154 -2.22 -19.08 -18.25
CA SER A 154 -2.26 -19.78 -16.95
C SER A 154 -2.37 -21.30 -17.12
N SER A 155 -1.77 -21.83 -18.19
CA SER A 155 -2.15 -23.16 -18.71
C SER A 155 -1.01 -24.18 -18.73
N HIS A 156 0.21 -23.82 -18.32
CA HIS A 156 1.37 -24.72 -18.41
C HIS A 156 2.22 -24.68 -17.12
N PRO A 157 2.30 -25.79 -16.36
CA PRO A 157 3.00 -25.86 -15.07
C PRO A 157 4.48 -25.45 -15.10
N ASP A 158 5.15 -25.54 -16.26
CA ASP A 158 6.57 -25.24 -16.45
C ASP A 158 6.87 -23.79 -16.87
N THR A 159 5.84 -22.95 -17.10
CA THR A 159 6.00 -21.54 -17.50
C THR A 159 5.41 -20.53 -16.50
N ASP A 160 4.78 -21.01 -15.43
CA ASP A 160 4.05 -20.19 -14.46
C ASP A 160 4.99 -19.71 -13.33
N HIS A 161 5.81 -18.69 -13.61
CA HIS A 161 6.79 -18.15 -12.66
C HIS A 161 6.44 -16.77 -12.10
N VAL A 162 5.45 -16.07 -12.68
CA VAL A 162 5.10 -14.71 -12.26
C VAL A 162 4.08 -14.77 -11.11
N LEU A 163 4.46 -14.17 -9.98
CA LEU A 163 3.67 -14.11 -8.75
C LEU A 163 2.71 -12.90 -8.77
N GLY A 164 3.17 -11.80 -9.37
CA GLY A 164 2.43 -10.57 -9.60
C GLY A 164 3.11 -9.70 -10.67
N MET A 165 2.40 -8.70 -11.17
CA MET A 165 2.94 -7.74 -12.15
C MET A 165 2.14 -6.44 -12.15
N VAL A 166 2.82 -5.32 -12.37
CA VAL A 166 2.22 -4.05 -12.77
C VAL A 166 2.22 -3.93 -14.30
N GLY A 167 1.04 -3.79 -14.92
CA GLY A 167 0.91 -3.68 -16.36
C GLY A 167 1.66 -2.48 -16.97
N ALA A 168 2.21 -2.68 -18.18
CA ALA A 168 2.86 -1.66 -19.00
C ALA A 168 2.08 -1.38 -20.28
N GLY A 169 2.28 -0.19 -20.87
CA GLY A 169 1.66 0.19 -22.15
C GLY A 169 0.12 0.23 -22.08
N HIS A 170 -0.53 -0.61 -22.88
CA HIS A 170 -2.00 -0.69 -22.97
C HIS A 170 -2.66 -1.31 -21.72
N LEU A 171 -1.89 -1.98 -20.86
CA LEU A 171 -2.31 -2.47 -19.55
C LEU A 171 -1.91 -1.52 -18.41
N SER A 172 -1.50 -0.29 -18.74
CA SER A 172 -1.18 0.73 -17.74
C SER A 172 -2.37 0.97 -16.82
N GLY A 173 -2.20 0.65 -15.54
CA GLY A 173 -3.23 0.80 -14.52
C GLY A 173 -3.92 -0.48 -14.08
N VAL A 174 -3.42 -1.63 -14.54
CA VAL A 174 -3.81 -2.94 -14.03
C VAL A 174 -2.65 -3.54 -13.23
N MET A 175 -2.94 -4.12 -12.07
CA MET A 175 -2.04 -5.00 -11.34
C MET A 175 -2.60 -6.42 -11.36
N ILE A 176 -1.75 -7.44 -11.45
CA ILE A 176 -2.16 -8.84 -11.39
C ILE A 176 -1.53 -9.50 -10.18
N LEU A 177 -2.30 -10.32 -9.45
CA LEU A 177 -1.86 -11.09 -8.30
C LEU A 177 -2.38 -12.52 -8.36
N SER A 178 -1.55 -13.47 -7.96
CA SER A 178 -1.95 -14.86 -7.67
C SER A 178 -2.66 -14.94 -6.31
N LYS A 179 -3.92 -15.41 -6.28
CA LYS A 179 -4.71 -15.59 -5.05
C LYS A 179 -3.97 -16.43 -3.99
N PRO A 180 -3.42 -17.62 -4.29
CA PRO A 180 -2.72 -18.42 -3.28
C PRO A 180 -1.47 -17.72 -2.75
N ASP A 181 -0.71 -17.02 -3.59
CA ASP A 181 0.49 -16.31 -3.16
C ASP A 181 0.15 -15.06 -2.33
N LEU A 182 -0.94 -14.35 -2.66
CA LEU A 182 -1.46 -13.24 -1.87
C LEU A 182 -1.86 -13.71 -0.46
N VAL A 183 -2.60 -14.81 -0.37
CA VAL A 183 -3.01 -15.38 0.93
C VAL A 183 -1.79 -15.86 1.72
N ALA A 184 -0.88 -16.59 1.09
CA ALA A 184 0.34 -17.09 1.71
C ALA A 184 1.21 -15.95 2.28
N GLY A 185 1.31 -14.83 1.56
CA GLY A 185 2.09 -13.66 1.99
C GLY A 185 1.62 -13.02 3.30
N PHE A 186 0.36 -13.21 3.70
CA PHE A 186 -0.15 -12.75 5.00
C PHE A 186 -0.23 -13.85 6.05
N ASP A 187 -0.37 -15.11 5.65
CA ASP A 187 -0.43 -16.25 6.58
C ASP A 187 0.95 -16.62 7.13
N ILE A 188 2.02 -16.46 6.34
CA ILE A 188 3.38 -16.87 6.69
C ILE A 188 4.24 -15.65 7.03
N SER A 189 4.01 -15.04 8.19
CA SER A 189 4.67 -13.78 8.55
C SER A 189 6.19 -13.86 8.85
N ASN A 190 6.86 -14.99 8.59
CA ASN A 190 8.27 -15.22 8.93
C ASN A 190 9.12 -15.73 7.76
N ASP A 191 8.53 -15.95 6.59
CA ASP A 191 9.26 -16.29 5.36
C ASP A 191 9.85 -15.05 4.68
N LYS A 192 9.40 -13.85 5.10
CA LYS A 192 9.82 -12.53 4.63
C LYS A 192 9.35 -12.25 3.19
N ARG A 193 8.29 -12.92 2.75
CA ARG A 193 7.73 -12.80 1.42
C ARG A 193 6.28 -12.36 1.51
N ASN A 194 5.91 -11.33 0.75
CA ASN A 194 4.55 -10.86 0.62
C ASN A 194 4.38 -10.24 -0.77
N VAL A 195 3.89 -11.05 -1.72
CA VAL A 195 3.72 -10.65 -3.13
C VAL A 195 2.87 -9.39 -3.27
N GLY A 196 1.84 -9.21 -2.43
CA GLY A 196 1.04 -8.00 -2.49
C GLY A 196 1.87 -6.76 -2.13
N ILE A 197 2.61 -6.81 -1.01
CA ILE A 197 3.49 -5.70 -0.63
C ILE A 197 4.55 -5.44 -1.70
N HIS A 198 5.13 -6.50 -2.27
CA HIS A 198 6.11 -6.44 -3.35
C HIS A 198 5.58 -5.63 -4.56
N GLU A 199 4.44 -6.04 -5.12
CA GLU A 199 3.85 -5.37 -6.30
C GLU A 199 3.41 -3.93 -6.00
N PHE A 200 2.86 -3.68 -4.81
CA PHE A 200 2.50 -2.32 -4.40
C PHE A 200 3.72 -1.42 -4.13
N SER A 201 4.87 -1.99 -3.80
CA SER A 201 6.14 -1.25 -3.72
C SER A 201 6.64 -0.84 -5.10
N HIS A 202 6.50 -1.68 -6.13
CA HIS A 202 6.77 -1.29 -7.52
C HIS A 202 5.88 -0.11 -7.97
N LEU A 203 4.63 -0.03 -7.52
CA LEU A 203 3.78 1.13 -7.78
C LEU A 203 4.23 2.42 -7.06
N ILE A 204 4.87 2.29 -5.90
CA ILE A 204 5.46 3.45 -5.19
C ILE A 204 6.70 3.92 -5.93
N ASP A 205 7.51 2.98 -6.43
CA ASP A 205 8.66 3.25 -7.29
C ASP A 205 8.23 4.00 -8.55
N LYS A 206 7.22 3.48 -9.26
CA LYS A 206 6.61 4.05 -10.47
C LYS A 206 5.98 5.45 -10.30
N ALA A 207 5.92 6.02 -9.10
CA ALA A 207 5.17 7.24 -8.84
C ALA A 207 5.69 8.47 -9.61
N ASP A 208 6.95 8.49 -10.03
CA ASP A 208 7.52 9.52 -10.92
C ASP A 208 7.52 9.14 -12.41
N GLY A 209 7.03 7.95 -12.75
CA GLY A 209 6.92 7.42 -14.11
C GLY A 209 7.93 6.31 -14.44
N SER A 210 8.90 6.03 -13.58
CA SER A 210 9.93 4.98 -13.78
C SER A 210 9.92 3.93 -12.67
N ILE A 211 10.24 2.68 -13.02
CA ILE A 211 10.50 1.61 -12.03
C ILE A 211 12.01 1.36 -12.08
N ASP A 212 12.75 1.96 -11.15
CA ASP A 212 14.22 1.96 -11.11
C ASP A 212 14.80 1.74 -9.69
N GLY A 213 13.96 1.45 -8.70
CA GLY A 213 14.33 1.25 -7.30
C GLY A 213 14.60 2.55 -6.54
N ILE A 214 14.24 3.72 -7.09
CA ILE A 214 14.44 5.05 -6.51
C ILE A 214 13.10 5.80 -6.46
N PRO A 215 12.17 5.41 -5.56
CA PRO A 215 10.87 6.05 -5.49
C PRO A 215 10.98 7.55 -5.18
N ALA A 216 10.07 8.34 -5.74
CA ALA A 216 9.94 9.78 -5.45
C ALA A 216 9.75 10.11 -3.95
N THR A 217 9.40 9.11 -3.13
CA THR A 217 9.24 9.23 -1.68
C THR A 217 10.56 9.31 -0.93
N ILE A 218 11.71 8.95 -1.53
CA ILE A 218 13.01 8.96 -0.84
C ILE A 218 13.36 10.40 -0.41
N PRO A 219 13.61 10.64 0.90
CA PRO A 219 14.06 11.95 1.36
C PRO A 219 15.41 12.35 0.76
N ARG A 220 15.61 13.65 0.47
CA ARG A 220 16.83 14.15 -0.17
C ARG A 220 18.13 13.76 0.55
N ASP A 221 18.11 13.64 1.88
CA ASP A 221 19.25 13.21 2.68
C ASP A 221 19.55 11.70 2.59
N VAL A 222 18.60 10.90 2.07
CA VAL A 222 18.69 9.44 1.92
C VAL A 222 18.98 9.02 0.48
N VAL A 223 18.61 9.81 -0.53
CA VAL A 223 18.76 9.46 -1.96
C VAL A 223 20.18 9.00 -2.29
N ARG A 224 21.21 9.82 -1.98
CA ARG A 224 22.60 9.46 -2.32
C ARG A 224 23.08 8.21 -1.55
N PRO A 225 22.95 8.14 -0.20
CA PRO A 225 23.28 6.93 0.54
C PRO A 225 22.58 5.66 0.04
N TRP A 226 21.31 5.78 -0.37
CA TRP A 226 20.52 4.68 -0.91
C TRP A 226 21.10 4.17 -2.24
N ILE A 227 21.32 5.06 -3.21
CA ILE A 227 21.88 4.71 -4.53
C ILE A 227 23.27 4.08 -4.38
N GLU A 228 24.12 4.66 -3.54
CA GLU A 228 25.45 4.12 -3.27
C GLU A 228 25.37 2.73 -2.64
N TRP A 229 24.45 2.52 -1.69
CA TRP A 229 24.24 1.22 -1.06
C TRP A 229 23.75 0.16 -2.05
N VAL A 230 22.65 0.42 -2.75
CA VAL A 230 22.04 -0.51 -3.71
C VAL A 230 23.04 -0.84 -4.82
N GLY A 231 23.70 0.17 -5.38
CA GLY A 231 24.70 -0.03 -6.42
C GLY A 231 25.91 -0.85 -5.96
N ASN A 232 26.35 -0.71 -4.70
CA ASN A 232 27.42 -1.53 -4.15
C ASN A 232 26.97 -2.96 -3.87
N GLU A 233 25.76 -3.17 -3.37
CA GLU A 233 25.20 -4.50 -3.10
C GLU A 233 24.99 -5.29 -4.39
N LEU A 234 24.43 -4.67 -5.44
CA LEU A 234 24.24 -5.32 -6.74
C LEU A 234 25.56 -5.60 -7.47
N ARG A 235 26.57 -4.73 -7.31
CA ARG A 235 27.92 -4.97 -7.84
C ARG A 235 28.72 -5.98 -7.03
N SER A 236 28.41 -6.15 -5.75
CA SER A 236 29.09 -7.12 -4.91
C SER A 236 28.78 -8.52 -5.41
N ASP A 237 29.77 -9.41 -5.38
CA ASP A 237 29.64 -10.83 -5.69
C ASP A 237 28.79 -11.58 -4.62
N ALA A 238 27.76 -10.95 -4.06
CA ALA A 238 26.84 -11.54 -3.09
C ALA A 238 26.15 -12.80 -3.66
N THR A 239 25.97 -12.86 -4.98
CA THR A 239 25.50 -14.04 -5.70
C THR A 239 26.48 -15.23 -5.64
N LYS A 240 27.79 -14.98 -5.41
CA LYS A 240 28.83 -16.02 -5.20
C LYS A 240 28.98 -16.44 -3.73
N LEU A 241 28.37 -15.72 -2.77
CA LEU A 241 28.30 -16.20 -1.39
C LEU A 241 27.40 -17.44 -1.32
N ALA A 242 27.80 -18.44 -0.53
CA ALA A 242 26.97 -19.63 -0.32
C ALA A 242 25.56 -19.24 0.14
N PRO A 243 24.47 -19.90 -0.33
CA PRO A 243 23.08 -19.49 -0.08
C PRO A 243 22.73 -19.26 1.40
N LYS A 244 23.36 -20.02 2.32
CA LYS A 244 23.17 -19.87 3.78
C LYS A 244 23.75 -18.58 4.38
N ARG A 245 24.63 -17.88 3.66
CA ARG A 245 25.24 -16.61 4.09
C ARG A 245 24.49 -15.38 3.57
N ARG A 246 23.58 -15.54 2.61
CA ARG A 246 22.75 -14.45 2.12
C ARG A 246 21.65 -14.15 3.13
N HIS A 247 21.47 -12.86 3.43
CA HIS A 247 20.52 -12.38 4.42
C HIS A 247 19.23 -11.85 3.79
N ILE A 248 19.29 -11.52 2.51
CA ILE A 248 18.22 -11.04 1.62
C ILE A 248 18.00 -12.14 0.55
N ASP A 249 16.78 -12.25 0.02
CA ASP A 249 16.43 -13.18 -1.05
C ASP A 249 17.26 -12.92 -2.31
N ASP A 250 17.59 -13.97 -3.05
CA ASP A 250 18.41 -13.88 -4.27
C ASP A 250 17.71 -13.06 -5.35
N TYR A 251 16.37 -13.11 -5.36
CA TYR A 251 15.55 -12.37 -6.31
C TYR A 251 15.77 -10.85 -6.22
N ALA A 252 16.12 -10.34 -5.03
CA ALA A 252 16.45 -8.93 -4.84
C ALA A 252 17.63 -8.47 -5.72
N PHE A 253 18.55 -9.36 -6.07
CA PHE A 253 19.76 -9.01 -6.83
C PHE A 253 19.54 -9.03 -8.36
N THR A 254 18.29 -9.16 -8.81
CA THR A 254 17.93 -9.13 -10.25
C THR A 254 18.18 -7.76 -10.86
N ASN A 255 17.73 -6.70 -10.20
CA ASN A 255 17.93 -5.29 -10.55
C ASN A 255 17.57 -4.39 -9.35
N GLU A 256 17.75 -3.08 -9.50
CA GLU A 256 17.49 -2.07 -8.47
C GLU A 256 16.02 -2.05 -7.99
N ALA A 257 15.07 -2.22 -8.90
CA ALA A 257 13.64 -2.21 -8.57
C ALA A 257 13.25 -3.45 -7.74
N GLU A 258 13.70 -4.63 -8.14
CA GLU A 258 13.49 -5.86 -7.36
C GLU A 258 14.17 -5.78 -6.00
N TYR A 259 15.35 -5.16 -5.92
CA TYR A 259 16.03 -4.93 -4.66
C TYR A 259 15.17 -4.07 -3.72
N PHE A 260 14.58 -2.99 -4.23
CA PHE A 260 13.67 -2.15 -3.45
C PHE A 260 12.40 -2.90 -3.02
N ALA A 261 11.75 -3.63 -3.91
CA ALA A 261 10.53 -4.37 -3.62
C ALA A 261 10.75 -5.48 -2.58
N VAL A 262 11.80 -6.29 -2.72
CA VAL A 262 12.14 -7.34 -1.74
C VAL A 262 12.49 -6.75 -0.37
N LEU A 263 13.24 -5.65 -0.33
CA LEU A 263 13.52 -4.99 0.94
C LEU A 263 12.27 -4.44 1.63
N SER A 264 11.27 -4.04 0.84
CA SER A 264 9.98 -3.59 1.34
C SER A 264 9.20 -4.74 2.00
N GLU A 265 9.21 -5.93 1.40
CA GLU A 265 8.65 -7.14 2.03
C GLU A 265 9.32 -7.39 3.39
N TYR A 266 10.66 -7.36 3.45
CA TYR A 266 11.41 -7.55 4.67
C TYR A 266 11.09 -6.51 5.74
N PHE A 267 10.90 -5.27 5.32
CA PHE A 267 10.63 -4.14 6.21
C PHE A 267 9.24 -4.22 6.85
N PHE A 268 8.24 -4.74 6.15
CA PHE A 268 6.87 -4.86 6.66
C PHE A 268 6.58 -6.23 7.31
N GLU A 269 7.21 -7.31 6.86
CA GLU A 269 6.99 -8.67 7.43
C GLU A 269 7.96 -8.98 8.58
N SER A 270 9.24 -8.65 8.43
CA SER A 270 10.30 -9.08 9.36
C SER A 270 11.27 -7.96 9.76
N PRO A 271 10.80 -6.80 10.25
CA PRO A 271 11.66 -5.64 10.50
C PRO A 271 12.71 -5.87 11.58
N SER A 272 12.47 -6.77 12.53
CA SER A 272 13.47 -7.12 13.55
C SER A 272 14.68 -7.84 12.94
N VAL A 273 14.48 -8.64 11.89
CA VAL A 273 15.56 -9.34 11.19
C VAL A 273 16.37 -8.34 10.37
N LEU A 274 15.69 -7.49 9.61
CA LEU A 274 16.32 -6.46 8.80
C LEU A 274 17.13 -5.47 9.67
N ALA A 275 16.54 -4.95 10.75
CA ALA A 275 17.23 -4.04 11.67
C ALA A 275 18.43 -4.65 12.41
N ALA A 276 18.44 -5.98 12.61
CA ALA A 276 19.55 -6.67 13.26
C ALA A 276 20.70 -6.95 12.28
N LYS A 277 20.38 -7.30 11.03
CA LYS A 277 21.37 -7.70 10.03
C LYS A 277 21.92 -6.53 9.21
N ALA A 278 21.09 -5.52 8.93
CA ALA A 278 21.43 -4.35 8.15
C ALA A 278 20.80 -3.08 8.77
N PRO A 279 21.32 -2.60 9.92
CA PRO A 279 20.72 -1.50 10.67
C PRO A 279 20.67 -0.18 9.87
N GLN A 280 21.70 0.11 9.07
CA GLN A 280 21.75 1.30 8.21
C GLN A 280 20.66 1.25 7.14
N LEU A 281 20.47 0.09 6.51
CA LEU A 281 19.42 -0.15 5.53
C LEU A 281 18.02 0.02 6.12
N TYR A 282 17.80 -0.53 7.31
CA TYR A 282 16.55 -0.35 8.04
C TYR A 282 16.24 1.14 8.31
N GLN A 283 17.24 1.93 8.72
CA GLN A 283 17.07 3.36 8.95
C GLN A 283 16.72 4.13 7.67
N MET A 284 17.31 3.74 6.53
CA MET A 284 16.94 4.33 5.24
C MET A 284 15.49 4.01 4.89
N LEU A 285 15.05 2.75 5.02
CA LEU A 285 13.67 2.34 4.75
C LEU A 285 12.66 2.98 5.72
N GLU A 286 13.01 3.15 7.00
CA GLU A 286 12.22 3.91 7.97
C GLU A 286 11.96 5.34 7.50
N LYS A 287 12.98 6.01 6.94
CA LYS A 287 12.86 7.36 6.39
C LYS A 287 12.08 7.38 5.06
N ILE A 288 12.31 6.40 4.17
CA ILE A 288 11.62 6.27 2.88
C ILE A 288 10.12 6.08 3.11
N TYR A 289 9.74 5.13 3.96
CA TYR A 289 8.34 4.83 4.25
C TYR A 289 7.70 5.73 5.31
N ARG A 290 8.50 6.45 6.10
CA ARG A 290 8.07 7.24 7.28
C ARG A 290 7.36 6.38 8.33
N GLN A 291 7.87 5.18 8.56
CA GLN A 291 7.29 4.20 9.48
C GLN A 291 8.36 3.50 10.30
N ASP A 292 8.19 3.38 11.62
CA ASP A 292 9.03 2.48 12.43
C ASP A 292 8.28 1.14 12.64
N THR A 293 8.43 0.22 11.69
CA THR A 293 7.76 -1.08 11.72
C THR A 293 8.27 -1.94 12.88
N ARG A 294 9.57 -1.92 13.18
CA ARG A 294 10.17 -2.65 14.33
C ARG A 294 9.52 -2.23 15.65
N GLN A 295 9.36 -0.94 15.91
CA GLN A 295 8.71 -0.47 17.13
C GLN A 295 7.23 -0.88 17.16
N ARG A 296 6.51 -0.78 16.04
CA ARG A 296 5.10 -1.23 15.92
C ARG A 296 4.96 -2.71 16.31
N PHE A 297 5.73 -3.61 15.71
CA PHE A 297 5.67 -5.05 16.03
C PHE A 297 6.14 -5.39 17.45
N ARG A 298 7.08 -4.62 18.02
CA ARG A 298 7.52 -4.79 19.42
C ARG A 298 6.39 -4.49 20.41
N GLN A 299 5.54 -3.49 20.14
CA GLN A 299 4.40 -3.17 20.99
C GLN A 299 3.37 -4.32 21.05
N VAL A 300 3.17 -5.05 19.94
CA VAL A 300 2.29 -6.23 19.90
C VAL A 300 2.79 -7.35 20.79
N ARG A 301 4.08 -7.68 20.69
CA ARG A 301 4.69 -8.73 21.53
C ARG A 301 4.56 -8.41 23.02
N ARG A 302 4.61 -7.13 23.40
CA ARG A 302 4.38 -6.68 24.79
C ARG A 302 2.92 -6.74 25.21
N ARG A 303 1.96 -6.53 24.29
CA ARG A 303 0.52 -6.64 24.57
C ARG A 303 0.03 -8.08 24.68
N ARG A 304 0.71 -9.06 24.06
CA ARG A 304 0.41 -10.48 24.28
C ARG A 304 0.66 -10.82 25.75
N ILE A 305 -0.41 -11.21 26.45
CA ILE A 305 -0.35 -11.57 27.87
C ILE A 305 0.69 -12.69 28.03
N GLY A 306 1.77 -12.36 28.75
CA GLY A 306 2.84 -13.29 29.01
C GLY A 306 2.34 -14.46 29.84
N ARG A 307 2.97 -15.62 29.65
CA ARG A 307 2.67 -16.86 30.38
C ARG A 307 2.64 -16.63 31.92
N ASN A 308 3.46 -15.70 32.42
CA ASN A 308 3.57 -15.37 33.84
C ASN A 308 2.89 -14.05 34.27
N THR A 309 2.21 -13.35 33.36
CA THR A 309 1.51 -12.09 33.65
C THR A 309 0.23 -12.38 34.44
N PRO A 310 -0.24 -11.47 35.34
CA PRO A 310 -1.53 -11.63 36.01
C PRO A 310 -2.66 -11.87 35.00
N CYS A 311 -3.55 -12.81 35.32
CA CYS A 311 -4.61 -13.22 34.40
C CYS A 311 -5.65 -12.09 34.23
N PRO A 312 -6.04 -11.74 32.99
CA PRO A 312 -6.99 -10.64 32.75
C PRO A 312 -8.41 -10.90 33.25
N CYS A 313 -8.76 -12.15 33.58
CA CYS A 313 -10.07 -12.47 34.16
C CYS A 313 -10.22 -12.03 35.62
N GLY A 314 -9.17 -11.46 36.23
CA GLY A 314 -9.21 -10.96 37.61
C GLY A 314 -9.02 -12.06 38.67
N SER A 315 -8.65 -13.28 38.28
CA SER A 315 -8.48 -14.41 39.21
C SER A 315 -7.30 -14.29 40.17
N GLY A 316 -6.43 -13.29 40.02
CA GLY A 316 -5.19 -13.15 40.78
C GLY A 316 -4.08 -14.14 40.40
N GLU A 317 -4.40 -15.19 39.64
CA GLU A 317 -3.47 -16.21 39.17
C GLU A 317 -2.67 -15.76 37.94
N LYS A 318 -1.54 -16.43 37.68
CA LYS A 318 -0.78 -16.21 36.43
C LYS A 318 -1.59 -16.72 35.24
N PHE A 319 -1.54 -16.02 34.10
CA PHE A 319 -2.30 -16.36 32.89
C PHE A 319 -2.17 -17.83 32.47
N LYS A 320 -0.97 -18.43 32.59
CA LYS A 320 -0.71 -19.86 32.32
C LYS A 320 -1.45 -20.87 33.19
N ARG A 321 -1.94 -20.46 34.36
CA ARG A 321 -2.62 -21.32 35.34
C ARG A 321 -4.13 -21.13 35.33
N CYS A 322 -4.64 -20.18 34.54
CA CYS A 322 -6.04 -19.78 34.59
C CYS A 322 -6.73 -19.88 33.23
N CYS A 323 -6.32 -19.08 32.24
CA CYS A 323 -7.05 -18.97 30.95
C CYS A 323 -6.25 -19.46 29.74
N ARG A 324 -5.01 -19.91 29.95
CA ARG A 324 -4.18 -20.50 28.90
C ARG A 324 -4.21 -22.00 29.06
N VAL A 325 -5.33 -22.60 28.67
CA VAL A 325 -5.49 -24.06 28.51
C VAL A 325 -4.64 -24.52 27.34
#